data_AF-A0A959IZ58-F1
#
_entry.id   AF-A0A959IZ58-F1
#
_cell.length_a   1.000
_cell.length_b   1.000
_cell.length_c   1.000
_cell.angle_alpha   90.00
_cell.angle_beta   90.00
_cell.angle_gamma   90.00
#
_symmetry.space_group_name_H-M   'P 1'
#
loop_
_entity.id
_entity.type
_entity.pdbx_description
1 polymer ?
#
loop_
_entity_poly.entity_id
_entity_poly.type
_entity_poly.pdbx_seq_one_letter_code
_entity_poly.pdbx_strand_id
1 'polypeptide(L)'
;MGVPIQVKLNKIYLLASVTGNHLQSARDLYNYHIHFDNKQFIEIHTKEVLIQTLINIEQEIGENDGPLIHLEAHGLDSQDGLALSNGIELSSGEQINWEEIRPYLIAINAKCGNNLTMVMATCFGMYILQDLIKTFFDNVVGAQCPFFSFVGPESDIGVDDFTAAFPVFYKNLFETKSFVWSVQEMNKKSSVRFRCDTAYMVFEVCANSFADNQIKNRIQHMMKNPDIISDYYCRLYHYTYGIGCDINAVQRIMQDERFYIDYLNKMKKDFLHVKDGEIDRFPVIDKLIDFEKSVPVIRTLIR
;
A
#
# COMPACT_ATOMS: atom_id res chain seq x y z
N MET A 1 13.18 -13.83 -13.44
CA MET A 1 11.86 -14.19 -12.86
C MET A 1 12.08 -14.30 -11.36
N GLY A 2 11.48 -13.39 -10.59
CA GLY A 2 11.65 -13.34 -9.13
C GLY A 2 11.08 -14.58 -8.46
N VAL A 3 11.59 -14.91 -7.27
CA VAL A 3 11.03 -15.96 -6.41
C VAL A 3 9.55 -15.63 -6.14
N PRO A 4 8.61 -16.57 -6.31
CA PRO A 4 7.22 -16.31 -5.99
C PRO A 4 7.09 -16.00 -4.49
N ILE A 5 6.64 -14.78 -4.16
CA ILE A 5 6.41 -14.41 -2.76
C ILE A 5 5.21 -15.23 -2.26
N GLN A 6 5.47 -16.17 -1.35
CA GLN A 6 4.44 -17.01 -0.77
C GLN A 6 3.57 -16.17 0.18
N VAL A 7 2.27 -16.09 -0.09
CA VAL A 7 1.35 -15.31 0.75
C VAL A 7 0.75 -16.21 1.81
N LYS A 8 0.83 -15.78 3.06
CA LYS A 8 0.09 -16.41 4.15
C LYS A 8 -1.36 -15.94 4.07
N LEU A 9 -2.30 -16.86 4.01
CA LEU A 9 -3.73 -16.55 4.02
C LEU A 9 -4.45 -17.57 4.89
N ASN A 10 -4.88 -17.15 6.07
CA ASN A 10 -5.50 -18.02 7.06
C ASN A 10 -6.65 -17.38 7.84
N LYS A 11 -6.94 -16.09 7.63
CA LYS A 11 -8.04 -15.36 8.28
C LYS A 11 -8.69 -14.42 7.26
N ILE A 12 -10.02 -14.43 7.16
CA ILE A 12 -10.77 -13.54 6.26
C ILE A 12 -11.78 -12.72 7.05
N TYR A 13 -11.75 -11.41 6.88
CA TYR A 13 -12.72 -10.48 7.42
C TYR A 13 -13.44 -9.81 6.25
N LEU A 14 -14.74 -10.07 6.09
CA LEU A 14 -15.58 -9.35 5.13
C LEU A 14 -16.35 -8.26 5.89
N LEU A 15 -15.97 -7.01 5.66
CA LEU A 15 -16.62 -5.82 6.20
C LEU A 15 -17.56 -5.25 5.14
N ALA A 16 -18.84 -5.12 5.48
CA ALA A 16 -19.85 -4.59 4.57
C ALA A 16 -20.47 -3.31 5.13
N SER A 17 -20.32 -2.20 4.40
CA SER A 17 -20.98 -0.91 4.66
C SER A 17 -21.86 -0.50 3.49
N VAL A 18 -22.74 -1.41 3.10
CA VAL A 18 -23.69 -1.25 1.99
C VAL A 18 -25.09 -1.65 2.45
N THR A 19 -26.13 -1.29 1.68
CA THR A 19 -27.53 -1.57 2.04
C THR A 19 -28.28 -2.28 0.91
N GLY A 20 -29.49 -2.78 1.20
CA GLY A 20 -30.37 -3.40 0.21
C GLY A 20 -29.75 -4.58 -0.53
N ASN A 21 -29.87 -4.60 -1.85
CA ASN A 21 -29.38 -5.69 -2.70
C ASN A 21 -27.85 -5.84 -2.67
N HIS A 22 -27.11 -4.76 -2.42
CA HIS A 22 -25.66 -4.83 -2.26
C HIS A 22 -25.27 -5.62 -1.02
N LEU A 23 -25.94 -5.35 0.12
CA LEU A 23 -25.72 -6.10 1.36
C LEU A 23 -26.07 -7.57 1.22
N GLN A 24 -27.15 -7.89 0.49
CA GLN A 24 -27.48 -9.28 0.19
C GLN A 24 -26.39 -9.96 -0.65
N SER A 25 -25.85 -9.26 -1.66
CA SER A 25 -24.76 -9.78 -2.48
C SER A 25 -23.49 -10.05 -1.66
N ALA A 26 -23.13 -9.15 -0.73
CA ALA A 26 -22.03 -9.35 0.22
C ALA A 26 -22.23 -10.60 1.09
N ARG A 27 -23.44 -10.80 1.61
CA ARG A 27 -23.80 -11.98 2.41
C ARG A 27 -23.75 -13.26 1.58
N ASP A 28 -24.20 -13.22 0.34
CA ASP A 28 -24.16 -14.37 -0.56
C ASP A 28 -22.71 -14.74 -0.90
N LEU A 29 -21.86 -13.75 -1.17
CA LEU A 29 -20.42 -13.94 -1.34
C LEU A 29 -19.81 -14.65 -0.13
N TYR A 30 -20.06 -14.12 1.07
CA TYR A 30 -19.57 -14.70 2.32
C TYR A 30 -20.04 -16.15 2.54
N ASN A 31 -21.34 -16.41 2.37
CA ASN A 31 -21.93 -17.70 2.71
C ASN A 31 -21.55 -18.79 1.70
N TYR A 32 -21.54 -18.46 0.41
CA TYR A 32 -21.51 -19.47 -0.65
C TYR A 32 -20.18 -19.54 -1.41
N HIS A 33 -19.32 -18.52 -1.34
CA HIS A 33 -18.14 -18.44 -2.21
C HIS A 33 -16.81 -18.29 -1.45
N ILE A 34 -16.83 -17.81 -0.20
CA ILE A 34 -15.65 -17.78 0.66
C ILE A 34 -15.54 -19.10 1.42
N HIS A 35 -14.72 -20.02 0.94
CA HIS A 35 -14.57 -21.37 1.51
C HIS A 35 -13.47 -21.51 2.58
N PHE A 36 -13.05 -20.40 3.19
CA PHE A 36 -12.05 -20.42 4.25
C PHE A 36 -12.71 -20.68 5.61
N ASP A 37 -12.11 -21.55 6.43
CA ASP A 37 -12.66 -21.94 7.73
C ASP A 37 -12.72 -20.77 8.72
N ASN A 38 -11.63 -19.98 8.77
CA ASN A 38 -11.55 -18.82 9.63
C ASN A 38 -11.96 -17.56 8.86
N LYS A 39 -13.28 -17.37 8.75
CA LYS A 39 -13.89 -16.20 8.13
C LYS A 39 -14.89 -15.53 9.06
N GLN A 40 -15.02 -14.22 8.96
CA GLN A 40 -15.99 -13.41 9.68
C GLN A 40 -16.69 -12.44 8.73
N PHE A 41 -17.98 -12.21 8.95
CA PHE A 41 -18.77 -11.20 8.27
C PHE A 41 -19.17 -10.13 9.29
N ILE A 42 -18.88 -8.87 8.99
CA ILE A 42 -19.06 -7.75 9.92
C ILE A 42 -19.78 -6.62 9.17
N GLU A 43 -20.97 -6.27 9.64
CA GLU A 43 -21.70 -5.12 9.12
C GLU A 43 -21.18 -3.84 9.79
N ILE A 44 -20.81 -2.88 8.96
CA ILE A 44 -20.24 -1.61 9.38
C ILE A 44 -21.23 -0.51 9.05
N HIS A 45 -21.79 0.12 10.08
CA HIS A 45 -22.74 1.21 9.88
C HIS A 45 -22.08 2.58 10.06
N THR A 46 -21.23 2.73 11.07
CA THR A 46 -20.62 4.00 11.44
C THR A 46 -19.10 3.93 11.44
N LYS A 47 -18.46 5.09 11.42
CA LYS A 47 -17.01 5.26 11.51
C LYS A 47 -16.45 4.70 12.81
N GLU A 48 -17.16 4.90 13.91
CA GLU A 48 -16.79 4.31 15.21
C GLU A 48 -16.74 2.79 15.12
N VAL A 49 -17.76 2.16 14.51
CA VAL A 49 -17.81 0.70 14.32
C VAL A 49 -16.70 0.23 13.40
N LEU A 50 -16.39 0.94 12.31
CA LEU A 50 -15.27 0.61 11.42
C LEU A 50 -13.93 0.63 12.18
N ILE A 51 -13.66 1.72 12.88
CA ILE A 51 -12.41 1.91 13.63
C ILE A 51 -12.29 0.83 14.71
N GLN A 52 -13.35 0.60 15.49
CA GLN A 52 -13.34 -0.41 16.53
C GLN A 52 -13.14 -1.81 15.95
N THR A 53 -13.71 -2.10 14.78
CA THR A 53 -13.50 -3.36 14.07
C THR A 53 -12.03 -3.55 13.69
N LEU A 54 -11.38 -2.53 13.13
CA LEU A 54 -9.96 -2.60 12.78
C LEU A 54 -9.07 -2.79 14.03
N ILE A 55 -9.39 -2.13 15.14
CA ILE A 55 -8.72 -2.33 16.44
C ILE A 55 -8.89 -3.78 16.92
N ASN A 56 -10.10 -4.33 16.82
CA ASN A 56 -10.36 -5.71 17.23
C ASN A 56 -9.58 -6.70 16.36
N ILE A 57 -9.58 -6.50 15.03
CA ILE A 57 -8.78 -7.31 14.09
C ILE A 57 -7.31 -7.26 14.48
N GLU A 58 -6.77 -6.07 14.73
CA GLU A 58 -5.39 -5.90 15.21
C GLU A 58 -5.15 -6.73 16.48
N GLN A 59 -6.05 -6.68 17.47
CA GLN A 59 -5.90 -7.46 18.71
C GLN A 59 -5.94 -8.99 18.51
N GLU A 60 -6.72 -9.48 17.54
CA GLU A 60 -6.90 -10.91 17.24
C GLU A 60 -5.78 -11.56 16.43
N ILE A 61 -5.03 -10.77 15.65
CA ILE A 61 -3.97 -11.30 14.79
C ILE A 61 -2.63 -11.38 15.50
N GLY A 62 -1.80 -12.32 15.09
CA GLY A 62 -0.41 -12.43 15.49
C GLY A 62 0.55 -12.45 14.30
N GLU A 63 1.84 -12.58 14.59
CA GLU A 63 2.92 -12.59 13.60
C GLU A 63 2.80 -13.73 12.58
N ASN A 64 2.08 -14.78 12.98
CA ASN A 64 1.84 -15.95 12.15
C ASN A 64 0.51 -15.90 11.39
N ASP A 65 -0.19 -14.77 11.37
CA ASP A 65 -1.41 -14.65 10.60
C ASP A 65 -1.20 -14.00 9.24
N GLY A 66 -2.05 -14.38 8.31
CA GLY A 66 -2.21 -13.78 7.00
C GLY A 66 -3.65 -13.30 6.85
N PRO A 67 -4.00 -12.16 7.46
CA PRO A 67 -5.35 -11.63 7.40
C PRO A 67 -5.63 -11.06 6.01
N LEU A 68 -6.81 -11.38 5.48
CA LEU A 68 -7.39 -10.70 4.33
C LEU A 68 -8.60 -9.92 4.80
N ILE A 69 -8.58 -8.62 4.57
CA ILE A 69 -9.70 -7.72 4.80
C ILE A 69 -10.35 -7.43 3.45
N HIS A 70 -11.59 -7.88 3.28
CA HIS A 70 -12.45 -7.53 2.17
C HIS A 70 -13.42 -6.44 2.61
N LEU A 71 -13.39 -5.29 1.94
CA LEU A 71 -14.25 -4.15 2.26
C LEU A 71 -15.21 -3.87 1.11
N GLU A 72 -16.52 -3.96 1.40
CA GLU A 72 -17.59 -3.51 0.51
C GLU A 72 -18.17 -2.20 1.03
N ALA A 73 -18.04 -1.12 0.27
CA ALA A 73 -18.56 0.21 0.62
C ALA A 73 -18.71 1.06 -0.65
N HIS A 74 -19.44 2.17 -0.56
CA HIS A 74 -19.42 3.17 -1.63
C HIS A 74 -18.11 3.96 -1.56
N GLY A 75 -17.45 4.17 -2.69
CA GLY A 75 -16.33 5.12 -2.76
C GLY A 75 -16.85 6.55 -2.63
N LEU A 76 -16.05 7.45 -2.04
CA LEU A 76 -16.37 8.88 -2.10
C LEU A 76 -16.21 9.37 -3.54
N ASP A 77 -17.23 10.08 -4.04
CA ASP A 77 -17.20 10.69 -5.36
C ASP A 77 -16.56 12.08 -5.28
N SER A 78 -15.75 12.41 -6.28
CA SER A 78 -15.12 13.71 -6.40
C SER A 78 -16.14 14.71 -6.97
N GLN A 79 -16.48 15.77 -6.23
CA GLN A 79 -17.48 16.76 -6.67
C GLN A 79 -17.14 17.48 -7.99
N ASP A 80 -15.91 17.34 -8.48
CA ASP A 80 -15.36 17.96 -9.69
C ASP A 80 -15.23 17.01 -10.89
N GLY A 81 -15.75 15.77 -10.80
CA GLY A 81 -15.70 14.79 -11.89
C GLY A 81 -14.29 14.25 -12.18
N LEU A 82 -13.32 14.57 -11.33
CA LEU A 82 -11.98 14.01 -11.34
C LEU A 82 -11.94 12.85 -10.35
N ALA A 83 -12.23 11.64 -10.82
CA ALA A 83 -12.29 10.41 -10.02
C ALA A 83 -11.09 10.23 -9.07
N LEU A 84 -11.18 10.83 -7.89
CA LEU A 84 -10.21 10.79 -6.81
C LEU A 84 -11.01 10.38 -5.57
N SER A 85 -11.27 9.07 -5.46
CA SER A 85 -11.89 8.53 -4.27
C SER A 85 -10.86 8.49 -3.15
N ASN A 86 -10.89 9.53 -2.29
CA ASN A 86 -10.00 9.69 -1.14
C ASN A 86 -10.53 9.01 0.13
N GLY A 87 -11.59 8.20 0.01
CA GLY A 87 -12.23 7.52 1.13
C GLY A 87 -13.44 6.70 0.71
N ILE A 88 -14.24 6.34 1.70
CA ILE A 88 -15.51 5.63 1.53
C ILE A 88 -16.64 6.36 2.25
N GLU A 89 -17.85 6.17 1.74
CA GLU A 89 -19.10 6.51 2.43
C GLU A 89 -19.67 5.24 3.06
N LEU A 90 -20.00 5.34 4.34
CA LEU A 90 -20.57 4.26 5.13
C LEU A 90 -22.09 4.24 5.01
N SER A 91 -22.72 3.13 5.36
CA SER A 91 -24.19 2.98 5.29
C SER A 91 -24.98 3.95 6.20
N SER A 92 -24.33 4.61 7.18
CA SER A 92 -24.90 5.72 7.95
C SER A 92 -24.92 7.07 7.20
N GLY A 93 -24.22 7.18 6.07
CA GLY A 93 -23.90 8.43 5.38
C GLY A 93 -22.64 9.13 5.91
N GLU A 94 -21.97 8.58 6.92
CA GLU A 94 -20.67 9.10 7.37
C GLU A 94 -19.59 8.83 6.33
N GLN A 95 -18.72 9.82 6.12
CA GLN A 95 -17.59 9.72 5.21
C GLN A 95 -16.29 9.54 6.01
N ILE A 96 -15.39 8.71 5.50
CA ILE A 96 -14.08 8.46 6.12
C ILE A 96 -13.00 8.39 5.06
N ASN A 97 -11.93 9.16 5.27
CA ASN A 97 -10.83 9.24 4.32
C ASN A 97 -9.79 8.13 4.57
N TRP A 98 -9.04 7.77 3.54
CA TRP A 98 -7.98 6.75 3.65
C TRP A 98 -6.90 7.12 4.67
N GLU A 99 -6.58 8.40 4.82
CA GLU A 99 -5.62 8.88 5.82
C GLU A 99 -6.06 8.56 7.25
N GLU A 100 -7.37 8.48 7.51
CA GLU A 100 -7.93 8.19 8.83
C GLU A 100 -7.89 6.69 9.15
N ILE A 101 -8.02 5.85 8.13
CA ILE A 101 -7.97 4.38 8.24
C ILE A 101 -6.51 3.87 8.26
N ARG A 102 -5.60 4.60 7.62
CA ARG A 102 -4.19 4.22 7.42
C ARG A 102 -3.47 3.77 8.70
N PRO A 103 -3.55 4.48 9.85
CA PRO A 103 -2.80 4.08 11.06
C PRO A 103 -3.23 2.70 11.56
N TYR A 104 -4.51 2.37 11.44
CA TYR A 104 -5.04 1.07 11.86
C TYR A 104 -4.56 -0.06 10.93
N LEU A 105 -4.56 0.17 9.61
CA LEU A 105 -4.01 -0.80 8.66
C LEU A 105 -2.51 -1.03 8.85
N ILE A 106 -1.75 0.04 9.11
CA ILE A 106 -0.32 -0.05 9.45
C ILE A 106 -0.12 -0.91 10.71
N ALA A 107 -0.90 -0.69 11.76
CA ALA A 107 -0.81 -1.46 13.00
C ALA A 107 -1.09 -2.95 12.76
N ILE A 108 -2.14 -3.26 12.00
CA ILE A 108 -2.48 -4.63 11.61
C ILE A 108 -1.34 -5.26 10.79
N ASN A 109 -0.85 -4.57 9.75
CA ASN A 109 0.18 -5.09 8.85
C ASN A 109 1.53 -5.30 9.55
N ALA A 110 1.90 -4.40 10.47
CA ALA A 110 3.09 -4.56 11.31
C ALA A 110 2.97 -5.81 12.19
N LYS A 111 1.80 -6.02 12.81
CA LYS A 111 1.57 -7.14 13.73
C LYS A 111 1.59 -8.50 13.04
N CYS A 112 1.11 -8.60 11.79
CA CYS A 112 1.17 -9.83 11.00
C CYS A 112 2.46 -9.98 10.18
N GLY A 113 3.49 -9.15 10.39
CA GLY A 113 4.77 -9.27 9.70
C GLY A 113 4.66 -9.05 8.18
N ASN A 114 3.95 -8.00 7.79
CA ASN A 114 3.69 -7.66 6.39
C ASN A 114 2.98 -8.79 5.63
N ASN A 115 1.83 -9.22 6.15
CA ASN A 115 0.98 -10.23 5.51
C ASN A 115 -0.50 -9.80 5.38
N LEU A 116 -0.82 -8.53 5.68
CA LEU A 116 -2.18 -8.04 5.50
C LEU A 116 -2.50 -7.90 4.02
N THR A 117 -3.58 -8.52 3.58
CA THR A 117 -4.14 -8.32 2.25
C THR A 117 -5.42 -7.49 2.33
N MET A 118 -5.52 -6.48 1.48
CA MET A 118 -6.75 -5.71 1.28
C MET A 118 -7.41 -6.11 -0.03
N VAL A 119 -8.72 -6.35 0.00
CA VAL A 119 -9.57 -6.56 -1.17
C VAL A 119 -10.69 -5.52 -1.11
N MET A 120 -10.79 -4.66 -2.12
CA MET A 120 -11.76 -3.58 -2.15
C MET A 120 -12.84 -3.85 -3.19
N ALA A 121 -14.07 -3.95 -2.72
CA ALA A 121 -15.28 -3.88 -3.53
C ALA A 121 -15.87 -2.46 -3.44
N THR A 122 -15.09 -1.49 -3.90
CA THR A 122 -15.45 -0.07 -3.90
C THR A 122 -15.06 0.53 -5.24
N CYS A 123 -15.85 1.50 -5.74
CA CYS A 123 -15.50 2.24 -6.95
C CYS A 123 -14.11 2.87 -6.81
N PHE A 124 -13.31 2.86 -7.88
CA PHE A 124 -11.95 3.41 -7.89
C PHE A 124 -11.03 2.85 -6.81
N GLY A 125 -11.24 1.60 -6.38
CA GLY A 125 -10.49 1.00 -5.28
C GLY A 125 -8.98 1.08 -5.42
N MET A 126 -8.42 1.09 -6.64
CA MET A 126 -6.96 1.23 -6.84
C MET A 126 -6.41 2.64 -6.58
N TYR A 127 -7.24 3.70 -6.55
CA TYR A 127 -6.77 5.08 -6.27
C TYR A 127 -6.29 5.26 -4.84
N ILE A 128 -6.75 4.41 -3.93
CA ILE A 128 -6.27 4.33 -2.54
C ILE A 128 -4.75 4.23 -2.44
N LEU A 129 -4.10 3.60 -3.44
CA LEU A 129 -2.66 3.45 -3.43
C LEU A 129 -1.99 4.81 -3.39
N GLN A 130 -2.49 5.82 -4.09
CA GLN A 130 -1.90 7.16 -4.08
C GLN A 130 -1.89 7.75 -2.66
N ASP A 131 -3.01 7.67 -1.94
CA ASP A 131 -3.17 8.27 -0.61
C ASP A 131 -2.49 7.45 0.51
N LEU A 132 -2.53 6.11 0.39
CA LEU A 132 -1.93 5.23 1.40
C LEU A 132 -0.41 5.14 1.27
N ILE A 133 0.15 5.33 0.07
CA ILE A 133 1.60 5.29 -0.18
C ILE A 133 2.23 6.68 -0.17
N LYS A 134 1.41 7.75 -0.14
CA LYS A 134 1.86 9.15 -0.10
C LYS A 134 2.93 9.39 0.97
N THR A 135 2.83 8.70 2.11
CA THR A 135 3.81 8.76 3.20
C THR A 135 5.23 8.37 2.76
N PHE A 136 5.41 7.53 1.75
CA PHE A 136 6.74 7.22 1.21
C PHE A 136 7.42 8.46 0.61
N PHE A 137 6.66 9.33 -0.06
CA PHE A 137 7.19 10.53 -0.71
C PHE A 137 7.26 11.73 0.24
N ASP A 138 6.31 11.82 1.16
CA ASP A 138 6.18 12.94 2.11
C ASP A 138 7.08 12.75 3.34
N ASN A 139 7.24 11.52 3.82
CA ASN A 139 8.07 11.19 4.98
C ASN A 139 9.35 10.50 4.56
N VAL A 140 10.43 11.26 4.64
CA VAL A 140 11.81 10.86 4.36
C VAL A 140 12.30 9.74 5.32
N VAL A 141 11.61 9.59 6.47
CA VAL A 141 11.92 8.60 7.51
C VAL A 141 10.60 8.12 8.11
N GLY A 142 10.51 6.81 8.40
CA GLY A 142 9.38 6.23 9.15
C GLY A 142 8.12 5.96 8.33
N ALA A 143 8.18 5.98 7.01
CA ALA A 143 7.08 5.52 6.17
C ALA A 143 6.86 4.02 6.39
N GLN A 144 5.60 3.61 6.58
CA GLN A 144 5.21 2.21 6.82
C GLN A 144 4.08 1.82 5.87
N CYS A 145 4.18 0.62 5.29
CA CYS A 145 3.17 0.14 4.36
C CYS A 145 1.94 -0.38 5.12
N PRO A 146 0.72 0.06 4.77
CA PRO A 146 -0.50 -0.36 5.43
C PRO A 146 -0.95 -1.78 5.06
N PHE A 147 -0.40 -2.41 4.03
CA PHE A 147 -0.75 -3.78 3.63
C PHE A 147 0.40 -4.40 2.84
N PHE A 148 0.43 -5.72 2.75
CA PHE A 148 1.33 -6.45 1.86
C PHE A 148 0.81 -6.52 0.43
N SER A 149 -0.49 -6.77 0.25
CA SER A 149 -1.13 -6.92 -1.06
C SER A 149 -2.45 -6.19 -1.10
N PHE A 150 -2.81 -5.69 -2.27
CA PHE A 150 -4.02 -4.93 -2.51
C PHE A 150 -4.71 -5.39 -3.80
N VAL A 151 -6.01 -5.65 -3.74
CA VAL A 151 -6.85 -6.00 -4.89
C VAL A 151 -8.02 -5.02 -4.97
N GLY A 152 -8.28 -4.47 -6.15
CA GLY A 152 -9.43 -3.58 -6.36
C GLY A 152 -9.66 -3.23 -7.84
N PRO A 153 -10.79 -2.58 -8.16
CA PRO A 153 -11.10 -2.12 -9.51
C PRO A 153 -10.34 -0.83 -9.85
N GLU A 154 -9.94 -0.68 -11.12
CA GLU A 154 -9.27 0.52 -11.63
C GLU A 154 -10.23 1.70 -11.92
N SER A 155 -11.53 1.43 -11.99
CA SER A 155 -12.56 2.41 -12.35
C SER A 155 -13.83 2.26 -11.51
N ASP A 156 -14.83 3.07 -11.83
CA ASP A 156 -16.21 2.84 -11.40
C ASP A 156 -16.70 1.46 -11.87
N ILE A 157 -17.57 0.84 -11.08
CA ILE A 157 -17.98 -0.55 -11.22
C ILE A 157 -19.39 -0.79 -10.65
N GLY A 158 -20.20 -1.56 -11.36
CA GLY A 158 -21.55 -1.93 -10.94
C GLY A 158 -21.58 -3.14 -10.01
N VAL A 159 -22.70 -3.33 -9.33
CA VAL A 159 -22.94 -4.50 -8.44
C VAL A 159 -22.83 -5.81 -9.19
N ASP A 160 -23.38 -5.87 -10.39
CA ASP A 160 -23.42 -7.08 -11.20
C ASP A 160 -22.00 -7.56 -11.54
N ASP A 161 -21.06 -6.63 -11.73
CA ASP A 161 -19.65 -6.95 -11.93
C ASP A 161 -19.02 -7.57 -10.68
N PHE A 162 -19.29 -7.02 -9.49
CA PHE A 162 -18.82 -7.61 -8.23
C PHE A 162 -19.38 -9.01 -8.00
N THR A 163 -20.70 -9.16 -8.19
CA THR A 163 -21.42 -10.44 -8.02
C THR A 163 -20.94 -11.50 -9.02
N ALA A 164 -20.49 -11.11 -10.22
CA ALA A 164 -19.91 -12.05 -11.18
C ALA A 164 -18.43 -12.36 -10.90
N ALA A 165 -17.64 -11.36 -10.51
CA ALA A 165 -16.18 -11.47 -10.42
C ALA A 165 -15.68 -12.08 -9.11
N PHE A 166 -16.18 -11.63 -7.95
CA PHE A 166 -15.65 -12.08 -6.66
C PHE A 166 -15.87 -13.57 -6.35
N PRO A 167 -16.97 -14.22 -6.76
CA PRO A 167 -17.08 -15.67 -6.63
C PRO A 167 -15.96 -16.42 -7.35
N VAL A 168 -15.58 -15.96 -8.55
CA VAL A 168 -14.46 -16.53 -9.31
C VAL A 168 -13.12 -16.24 -8.65
N PHE A 169 -12.93 -15.01 -8.13
CA PHE A 169 -11.74 -14.65 -7.37
C PHE A 169 -11.55 -15.58 -6.16
N TYR A 170 -12.55 -15.72 -5.29
CA TYR A 170 -12.41 -16.51 -4.06
C TYR A 170 -12.28 -18.01 -4.31
N LYS A 171 -12.97 -18.54 -5.32
CA LYS A 171 -12.78 -19.93 -5.75
C LYS A 171 -11.32 -20.19 -6.13
N ASN A 172 -10.77 -19.37 -7.04
CA ASN A 172 -9.39 -19.54 -7.50
C ASN A 172 -8.38 -19.26 -6.38
N LEU A 173 -8.65 -18.30 -5.49
CA LEU A 173 -7.77 -17.99 -4.38
C LEU A 173 -7.73 -19.17 -3.39
N PHE A 174 -8.87 -19.81 -3.15
CA PHE A 174 -8.95 -20.99 -2.31
C PHE A 174 -8.18 -22.17 -2.91
N GLU A 175 -8.36 -22.44 -4.21
CA GLU A 175 -7.76 -23.58 -4.93
C GLU A 175 -6.25 -23.41 -5.19
N THR A 176 -5.81 -22.20 -5.56
CA THR A 176 -4.45 -21.96 -6.07
C THR A 176 -3.55 -21.20 -5.11
N LYS A 177 -4.13 -20.53 -4.09
CA LYS A 177 -3.42 -19.60 -3.20
C LYS A 177 -2.66 -18.48 -3.93
N SER A 178 -3.06 -18.16 -5.17
CA SER A 178 -2.42 -17.14 -6.01
C SER A 178 -3.35 -15.97 -6.26
N PHE A 179 -3.03 -14.80 -5.71
CA PHE A 179 -3.78 -13.56 -5.96
C PHE A 179 -3.74 -13.16 -7.44
N VAL A 180 -2.57 -13.25 -8.06
CA VAL A 180 -2.38 -12.90 -9.48
C VAL A 180 -3.29 -13.75 -10.37
N TRP A 181 -3.29 -15.07 -10.16
CA TRP A 181 -4.16 -15.96 -10.92
C TRP A 181 -5.64 -15.69 -10.64
N SER A 182 -5.99 -15.47 -9.37
CA SER A 182 -7.39 -15.20 -8.97
C SER A 182 -7.93 -13.91 -9.61
N VAL A 183 -7.10 -12.85 -9.68
CA VAL A 183 -7.45 -11.60 -10.36
C VAL A 183 -7.50 -11.77 -11.88
N GLN A 184 -6.63 -12.60 -12.46
CA GLN A 184 -6.72 -12.92 -13.89
C GLN A 184 -8.02 -13.63 -14.23
N GLU A 185 -8.46 -14.59 -13.43
CA GLU A 185 -9.71 -15.31 -13.67
C GLU A 185 -10.96 -14.45 -13.40
N MET A 186 -10.95 -13.60 -12.35
CA MET A 186 -12.09 -12.70 -12.08
C MET A 186 -12.28 -11.68 -13.20
N ASN A 187 -11.19 -11.18 -13.79
CA ASN A 187 -11.23 -10.24 -14.91
C ASN A 187 -11.88 -10.84 -16.17
N LYS A 188 -11.94 -12.17 -16.31
CA LYS A 188 -12.68 -12.81 -17.42
C LYS A 188 -14.20 -12.74 -17.23
N LYS A 189 -14.67 -12.33 -16.06
CA LYS A 189 -16.09 -12.24 -15.68
C LYS A 189 -16.59 -10.83 -15.44
N SER A 190 -15.70 -9.84 -15.41
CA SER A 190 -16.08 -8.44 -15.24
C SER A 190 -15.88 -7.65 -16.52
N SER A 191 -16.72 -6.63 -16.69
CA SER A 191 -16.55 -5.56 -17.67
C SER A 191 -15.47 -4.55 -17.26
N VAL A 192 -15.12 -4.53 -15.97
CA VAL A 192 -14.12 -3.65 -15.36
C VAL A 192 -12.86 -4.43 -15.02
N ARG A 193 -11.70 -3.76 -15.14
CA ARG A 193 -10.42 -4.36 -14.78
C ARG A 193 -10.15 -4.23 -13.28
N PHE A 194 -9.91 -5.37 -12.65
CA PHE A 194 -9.31 -5.49 -11.34
C PHE A 194 -7.80 -5.62 -11.45
N ARG A 195 -7.08 -5.04 -10.50
CA ARG A 195 -5.64 -5.14 -10.36
C ARG A 195 -5.27 -5.77 -9.02
N CYS A 196 -4.12 -6.42 -8.96
CA CYS A 196 -3.47 -6.86 -7.74
C CYS A 196 -2.08 -6.25 -7.68
N ASP A 197 -1.81 -5.44 -6.66
CA ASP A 197 -0.49 -4.88 -6.41
C ASP A 197 0.06 -5.37 -5.07
N THR A 198 1.38 -5.46 -4.98
CA THR A 198 2.06 -5.71 -3.71
C THR A 198 2.75 -4.44 -3.22
N ALA A 199 2.98 -4.37 -1.91
CA ALA A 199 3.77 -3.33 -1.28
C ALA A 199 5.17 -3.21 -1.90
N TYR A 200 5.75 -4.33 -2.32
CA TYR A 200 7.04 -4.34 -3.00
C TYR A 200 6.98 -3.72 -4.40
N MET A 201 5.97 -4.05 -5.20
CA MET A 201 5.79 -3.43 -6.53
C MET A 201 5.63 -1.92 -6.42
N VAL A 202 4.83 -1.47 -5.44
CA VAL A 202 4.68 -0.05 -5.14
C VAL A 202 6.03 0.56 -4.76
N PHE A 203 6.74 -0.06 -3.80
CA PHE A 203 8.05 0.42 -3.36
C PHE A 203 9.05 0.48 -4.53
N GLU A 204 9.06 -0.51 -5.42
CA GLU A 204 9.94 -0.56 -6.59
C GLU A 204 9.66 0.60 -7.55
N VAL A 205 8.39 0.94 -7.82
CA VAL A 205 8.03 2.13 -8.61
C VAL A 205 8.55 3.40 -7.95
N CYS A 206 8.40 3.51 -6.62
CA CYS A 206 8.90 4.67 -5.88
C CYS A 206 10.43 4.76 -5.86
N ALA A 207 11.13 3.63 -5.68
CA ALA A 207 12.58 3.54 -5.70
C ALA A 207 13.15 3.86 -7.09
N ASN A 208 12.52 3.35 -8.14
CA ASN A 208 12.94 3.58 -9.52
C ASN A 208 12.77 5.04 -9.94
N SER A 209 11.80 5.75 -9.38
CA SER A 209 11.59 7.18 -9.63
C SER A 209 12.31 8.09 -8.61
N PHE A 210 13.03 7.52 -7.65
CA PHE A 210 13.66 8.28 -6.56
C PHE A 210 14.68 9.28 -7.07
N ALA A 211 15.55 8.88 -8.00
CA ALA A 211 16.58 9.76 -8.54
C ALA A 211 15.99 10.97 -9.30
N ASP A 212 14.89 10.79 -10.03
CA ASP A 212 14.25 11.89 -10.76
C ASP A 212 13.38 12.77 -9.85
N ASN A 213 12.62 12.17 -8.94
CA ASN A 213 11.65 12.90 -8.13
C ASN A 213 12.26 13.51 -6.87
N GLN A 214 13.06 12.74 -6.13
CA GLN A 214 13.59 13.17 -4.83
C GLN A 214 14.93 13.88 -4.96
N ILE A 215 15.81 13.40 -5.84
CA ILE A 215 17.11 14.04 -6.02
C ILE A 215 16.94 15.27 -6.94
N LYS A 216 16.54 15.08 -8.19
CA LYS A 216 16.51 16.18 -9.17
C LYS A 216 15.46 17.26 -8.87
N ASN A 217 14.17 16.91 -8.73
CA ASN A 217 13.11 17.92 -8.57
C ASN A 217 13.16 18.61 -7.20
N ARG A 218 13.46 17.87 -6.12
CA ARG A 218 13.50 18.43 -4.76
C ARG A 218 14.68 19.37 -4.57
N ILE A 219 15.85 19.04 -5.11
CA ILE A 219 17.01 19.95 -5.10
C ILE A 219 16.65 21.28 -5.75
N GLN A 220 16.00 21.29 -6.93
CA GLN A 220 15.58 22.53 -7.59
C GLN A 220 14.65 23.40 -6.71
N HIS A 221 13.77 22.78 -5.93
CA HIS A 221 12.89 23.50 -5.00
C HIS A 221 13.64 24.02 -3.78
N MET A 222 14.55 23.20 -3.22
CA MET A 222 15.30 23.51 -2.01
C MET A 222 16.46 24.50 -2.25
N MET A 223 16.91 24.69 -3.49
CA MET A 223 17.87 25.75 -3.86
C MET A 223 17.41 27.16 -3.47
N LYS A 224 16.10 27.37 -3.32
CA LYS A 224 15.55 28.64 -2.83
C LYS A 224 15.82 28.86 -1.33
N ASN A 225 16.23 27.83 -0.59
CA ASN A 225 16.52 27.88 0.84
C ASN A 225 17.59 26.81 1.25
N PRO A 226 18.89 27.17 1.23
CA PRO A 226 20.00 26.24 1.46
C PRO A 226 19.96 25.47 2.80
N ASP A 227 19.42 26.07 3.86
CA ASP A 227 19.33 25.44 5.19
C ASP A 227 18.42 24.19 5.17
N ILE A 228 17.40 24.19 4.29
CA ILE A 228 16.50 23.06 4.11
C ILE A 228 17.23 21.86 3.47
N ILE A 229 18.21 22.11 2.59
CA ILE A 229 19.00 21.05 1.94
C ILE A 229 19.82 20.30 2.99
N SER A 230 20.53 21.04 3.84
CA SER A 230 21.39 20.46 4.86
C SER A 230 20.57 19.59 5.83
N ASP A 231 19.47 20.12 6.35
CA ASP A 231 18.59 19.39 7.27
C ASP A 231 18.04 18.09 6.65
N TYR A 232 17.56 18.14 5.41
CA TYR A 232 17.03 16.96 4.71
C TYR A 232 18.07 15.85 4.53
N TYR A 233 19.25 16.20 3.99
CA TYR A 233 20.31 15.22 3.75
C TYR A 233 20.93 14.70 5.03
N CYS A 234 21.06 15.55 6.05
CA CYS A 234 21.52 15.12 7.36
C CYS A 234 20.52 14.17 8.04
N ARG A 235 19.20 14.39 7.88
CA ARG A 235 18.18 13.42 8.33
C ARG A 235 18.30 12.08 7.60
N LEU A 236 18.46 12.08 6.28
CA LEU A 236 18.68 10.84 5.53
C LEU A 236 19.95 10.11 5.97
N TYR A 237 21.05 10.84 6.19
CA TYR A 237 22.34 10.27 6.60
C TYR A 237 22.31 9.69 8.00
N HIS A 238 21.73 10.43 8.95
CA HIS A 238 21.51 9.93 10.30
C HIS A 238 20.58 8.72 10.26
N TYR A 239 19.49 8.77 9.50
CA TYR A 239 18.60 7.62 9.38
C TYR A 239 19.34 6.40 8.83
N THR A 240 20.15 6.57 7.79
CA THR A 240 20.86 5.46 7.12
C THR A 240 21.94 4.86 8.03
N TYR A 241 22.84 5.68 8.57
CA TYR A 241 24.05 5.22 9.27
C TYR A 241 24.12 5.53 10.77
N GLY A 242 23.22 6.34 11.31
CA GLY A 242 23.24 6.76 12.72
C GLY A 242 24.32 7.78 13.05
N ILE A 243 24.82 8.52 12.05
CA ILE A 243 25.94 9.46 12.20
C ILE A 243 25.46 10.89 11.92
N GLY A 244 26.01 11.86 12.65
CA GLY A 244 25.81 13.28 12.39
C GLY A 244 26.35 13.71 11.02
N CYS A 245 25.86 14.83 10.52
CA CYS A 245 26.18 15.32 9.18
C CYS A 245 26.50 16.81 9.24
N ASP A 246 27.56 17.20 8.53
CA ASP A 246 27.95 18.58 8.30
C ASP A 246 27.80 18.93 6.81
N ILE A 247 28.00 20.19 6.45
CA ILE A 247 27.82 20.66 5.06
C ILE A 247 28.74 19.93 4.05
N ASN A 248 29.94 19.54 4.48
CA ASN A 248 30.87 18.79 3.65
C ASN A 248 30.39 17.35 3.43
N ALA A 249 29.77 16.74 4.44
CA ALA A 249 29.10 15.46 4.33
C ALA A 249 27.94 15.56 3.34
N VAL A 250 27.09 16.58 3.44
CA VAL A 250 25.96 16.80 2.50
C VAL A 250 26.44 16.77 1.05
N GLN A 251 27.50 17.52 0.73
CA GLN A 251 28.02 17.57 -0.65
C GLN A 251 28.54 16.22 -1.16
N ARG A 252 29.15 15.41 -0.28
CA ARG A 252 29.59 14.05 -0.62
C ARG A 252 28.40 13.12 -0.82
N ILE A 253 27.47 13.13 0.13
CA ILE A 253 26.24 12.31 0.16
C ILE A 253 25.43 12.52 -1.12
N MET A 254 25.25 13.78 -1.54
CA MET A 254 24.48 14.13 -2.74
C MET A 254 25.03 13.49 -4.03
N GLN A 255 26.31 13.11 -4.05
CA GLN A 255 26.97 12.55 -5.24
C GLN A 255 27.25 11.04 -5.10
N ASP A 256 26.89 10.45 -3.96
CA ASP A 256 27.21 9.08 -3.64
C ASP A 256 26.02 8.16 -3.92
N GLU A 257 26.04 7.44 -5.05
CA GLU A 257 25.00 6.46 -5.38
C GLU A 257 24.86 5.41 -4.27
N ARG A 258 25.99 5.00 -3.66
CA ARG A 258 25.99 3.95 -2.66
C ARG A 258 25.20 4.36 -1.43
N PHE A 259 25.34 5.62 -1.02
CA PHE A 259 24.52 6.19 0.05
C PHE A 259 23.02 6.03 -0.22
N TYR A 260 22.55 6.38 -1.41
CA TYR A 260 21.12 6.29 -1.72
C TYR A 260 20.64 4.84 -1.83
N ILE A 261 21.48 3.92 -2.33
CA ILE A 261 21.21 2.48 -2.32
C ILE A 261 21.06 1.96 -0.89
N ASP A 262 21.98 2.33 0.00
CA ASP A 262 21.94 1.92 1.41
C ASP A 262 20.72 2.52 2.12
N TYR A 263 20.41 3.79 1.85
CA TYR A 263 19.18 4.45 2.32
C TYR A 263 17.92 3.71 1.88
N LEU A 264 17.77 3.42 0.58
CA LEU A 264 16.57 2.76 0.05
C LEU A 264 16.43 1.33 0.56
N ASN A 265 17.52 0.57 0.72
CA ASN A 265 17.45 -0.76 1.32
C ASN A 265 17.03 -0.71 2.80
N LYS A 266 17.51 0.30 3.55
CA LYS A 266 17.06 0.51 4.93
C LYS A 266 15.58 0.91 4.97
N MET A 267 15.19 1.86 4.14
CA MET A 267 13.80 2.28 3.99
C MET A 267 12.92 1.07 3.66
N LYS A 268 13.29 0.27 2.65
CA LYS A 268 12.56 -0.94 2.23
C LYS A 268 12.27 -1.85 3.41
N LYS A 269 13.28 -2.07 4.27
CA LYS A 269 13.15 -2.89 5.48
C LYS A 269 12.08 -2.34 6.41
N ASP A 270 12.12 -1.03 6.69
CA ASP A 270 11.17 -0.38 7.59
C ASP A 270 9.75 -0.30 7.01
N PHE A 271 9.62 0.03 5.72
CA PHE A 271 8.32 0.16 5.05
C PHE A 271 7.60 -1.17 4.89
N LEU A 272 8.34 -2.22 4.52
CA LEU A 272 7.80 -3.55 4.32
C LEU A 272 7.82 -4.39 5.61
N HIS A 273 8.07 -3.77 6.77
CA HIS A 273 8.16 -4.42 8.08
C HIS A 273 9.01 -5.71 8.09
N VAL A 274 10.11 -5.72 7.33
CA VAL A 274 10.97 -6.90 7.17
C VAL A 274 11.72 -7.14 8.46
N LYS A 275 11.45 -8.28 9.12
CA LYS A 275 12.15 -8.66 10.35
C LYS A 275 13.56 -9.14 10.06
N ASP A 276 14.43 -8.99 11.05
CA ASP A 276 15.79 -9.55 11.00
C ASP A 276 15.73 -11.07 10.82
N GLY A 277 16.36 -11.57 9.75
CA GLY A 277 16.34 -12.98 9.36
C GLY A 277 15.42 -13.32 8.18
N GLU A 278 14.50 -12.43 7.79
CA GLU A 278 13.68 -12.58 6.57
C GLU A 278 14.37 -11.97 5.33
N ILE A 279 15.69 -12.16 5.23
CA ILE A 279 16.58 -11.44 4.30
C ILE A 279 16.24 -11.71 2.82
N ASP A 280 15.47 -12.77 2.53
CA ASP A 280 15.22 -13.24 1.17
C ASP A 280 13.80 -12.97 0.62
N ARG A 281 12.89 -12.34 1.39
CA ARG A 281 11.50 -12.12 0.90
C ARG A 281 11.45 -11.08 -0.22
N PHE A 282 12.31 -10.07 -0.18
CA PHE A 282 12.34 -8.96 -1.14
C PHE A 282 13.76 -8.72 -1.67
N PRO A 283 13.95 -8.61 -3.00
CA PRO A 283 15.26 -8.37 -3.62
C PRO A 283 15.98 -7.16 -3.05
N VAL A 284 17.31 -7.25 -2.93
CA VAL A 284 18.19 -6.11 -2.58
C VAL A 284 18.23 -5.13 -3.75
N ILE A 285 18.17 -3.84 -3.46
CA ILE A 285 18.47 -2.80 -4.46
C ILE A 285 19.98 -2.71 -4.57
N ASP A 286 20.52 -2.92 -5.76
CA ASP A 286 21.96 -2.86 -6.05
C ASP A 286 22.34 -1.70 -6.97
N LYS A 287 21.36 -1.03 -7.58
CA LYS A 287 21.56 0.11 -8.46
C LYS A 287 20.36 1.06 -8.45
N LEU A 288 20.62 2.35 -8.68
CA LEU A 288 19.57 3.33 -8.96
C LEU A 288 19.36 3.51 -10.47
N ILE A 289 18.09 3.47 -10.89
CA ILE A 289 17.74 3.84 -12.26
C ILE A 289 17.99 5.33 -12.46
N ASP A 290 18.65 5.67 -13.56
CA ASP A 290 18.88 7.05 -14.02
C ASP A 290 19.67 7.98 -13.07
N PHE A 291 20.34 7.45 -12.05
CA PHE A 291 21.15 8.24 -11.13
C PHE A 291 22.21 9.10 -11.83
N GLU A 292 22.91 8.53 -12.82
CA GLU A 292 23.93 9.25 -13.60
C GLU A 292 23.38 10.49 -14.33
N LYS A 293 22.07 10.53 -14.65
CA LYS A 293 21.43 11.70 -15.25
C LYS A 293 21.15 12.81 -14.23
N SER A 294 21.02 12.46 -12.95
CA SER A 294 20.82 13.41 -11.85
C SER A 294 22.12 14.02 -11.33
N VAL A 295 23.25 13.30 -11.43
CA VAL A 295 24.57 13.77 -10.94
C VAL A 295 25.05 15.08 -11.58
N PRO A 296 24.93 15.33 -12.90
CA PRO A 296 25.31 16.60 -13.51
C PRO A 296 24.57 17.82 -12.95
N VAL A 297 23.29 17.65 -12.62
CA VAL A 297 22.49 18.69 -11.95
C VAL A 297 23.12 19.00 -10.59
N ILE A 298 23.43 17.99 -9.79
CA ILE A 298 24.06 18.12 -8.47
C ILE A 298 25.44 18.80 -8.56
N ARG A 299 26.28 18.42 -9.53
CA ARG A 299 27.63 18.98 -9.70
C ARG A 299 27.63 20.45 -10.11
N THR A 300 26.61 20.88 -10.85
CA THR A 300 26.44 22.30 -11.22
C THR A 300 26.10 23.16 -10.00
N LEU A 301 25.58 22.55 -8.93
CA LEU A 301 25.05 23.22 -7.74
C LEU A 301 26.02 23.31 -6.57
N ILE A 302 27.07 22.48 -6.56
CA ILE A 302 28.08 22.42 -5.50
C ILE A 302 29.31 23.32 -5.82
N ARG A 303 29.32 23.99 -6.98
CA ARG A 303 30.31 25.00 -7.35
C ARG A 303 29.93 26.38 -6.84
#